data_AF-A0A6M2E449-F1
#
_entry.id   AF-A0A6M2E449-F1
#
_cell.length_a   1.000
_cell.length_b   1.000
_cell.length_c   1.000
_cell.angle_alpha   90.00
_cell.angle_beta   90.00
_cell.angle_gamma   90.00
#
_symmetry.space_group_name_H-M   'P 1'
#
loop_
_entity.id
_entity.type
_entity.pdbx_description
1 polymer ?
#
loop_
_entity_poly.entity_id
_entity_poly.type
_entity_poly.pdbx_seq_one_letter_code
_entity_poly.pdbx_strand_id
1 'polypeptide(L)'
;SPQVPDYKLVPKSEEGRLLSIPVSDPVPKVLPRYLKMPPLFRMIAERDLKAKKIDAEPKFQAVYPSAYTMAYRIAEEGETPDTELPDIKSYLTDKFRQGLKEI
;
A
#
# COMPACT_ATOMS: atom_id res chain seq x y z
N SER A 1 17.15 23.45 27.45
CA SER A 1 17.56 22.03 27.55
C SER A 1 18.91 21.89 26.88
N PRO A 2 19.94 21.27 27.51
CA PRO A 2 21.20 21.04 26.82
C PRO A 2 20.95 20.17 25.58
N GLN A 3 21.52 20.55 24.45
CA GLN A 3 21.39 19.84 23.19
C GLN A 3 22.28 18.61 23.24
N VAL A 4 21.68 17.45 23.55
CA VAL A 4 22.37 16.16 23.54
C VAL A 4 22.43 15.67 22.09
N PRO A 5 23.59 15.22 21.59
CA PRO A 5 23.68 14.66 20.25
C PRO A 5 22.95 13.31 20.15
N ASP A 6 22.24 13.10 19.05
CA ASP A 6 21.49 11.86 18.77
C ASP A 6 22.37 10.69 18.29
N TYR A 7 23.69 10.86 18.25
CA TYR A 7 24.64 9.83 17.81
C TYR A 7 25.45 9.26 18.98
N LYS A 8 25.84 7.98 18.87
CA LYS A 8 26.70 7.28 19.83
C LYS A 8 27.86 6.61 19.10
N LEU A 9 29.06 6.71 19.67
CA LEU A 9 30.23 6.03 19.14
C LEU A 9 30.19 4.54 19.52
N VAL A 10 30.35 3.67 18.54
CA VAL A 10 30.42 2.22 18.75
C VAL A 10 31.89 1.81 18.91
N PRO A 11 32.27 1.11 19.99
CA PRO A 11 33.63 0.61 20.16
C PRO A 11 34.01 -0.42 19.08
N LYS A 12 35.27 -0.41 18.63
CA LYS A 12 35.77 -1.34 17.60
C LYS A 12 35.58 -2.82 17.95
N SER A 13 35.59 -3.17 19.24
CA SER A 13 35.33 -4.53 19.72
C SER A 13 33.88 -4.98 19.49
N GLU A 14 32.93 -4.06 19.42
CA GLU A 14 31.50 -4.33 19.22
C GLU A 14 31.03 -4.07 17.77
N GLU A 15 31.90 -3.48 16.94
CA GLU A 15 31.62 -3.16 15.54
C GLU A 15 31.19 -4.41 14.75
N GLY A 16 31.90 -5.52 14.93
CA GLY A 16 31.57 -6.79 14.28
C GLY A 16 30.16 -7.28 14.61
N ARG A 17 29.69 -7.09 15.85
CA ARG A 17 28.34 -7.49 16.27
C ARG A 17 27.25 -6.62 15.64
N LEU A 18 27.53 -5.33 15.47
CA LEU A 18 26.59 -4.40 14.85
C LEU A 18 26.44 -4.67 13.35
N LEU A 19 27.56 -4.94 12.67
CA LEU A 19 27.59 -5.17 11.23
C LEU A 19 27.18 -6.60 10.83
N SER A 20 27.26 -7.57 11.75
CA SER A 20 26.85 -8.95 11.50
C SER A 20 25.36 -9.20 11.64
N ILE A 21 24.55 -8.18 11.92
CA ILE A 21 23.09 -8.33 12.00
C ILE A 21 22.60 -8.74 10.60
N PRO A 22 21.99 -9.92 10.45
CA PRO A 22 21.47 -10.34 9.15
C PRO A 22 20.36 -9.36 8.75
N VAL A 23 20.62 -8.58 7.72
CA VAL A 23 19.57 -7.84 7.01
C VAL A 23 18.84 -8.90 6.22
N SER A 24 17.73 -9.41 6.76
CA SER A 24 16.82 -10.20 5.96
C SER A 24 16.29 -9.27 4.88
N ASP A 25 16.62 -9.56 3.61
CA ASP A 25 15.96 -8.87 2.52
C ASP A 25 14.45 -9.08 2.69
N PRO A 26 13.67 -8.01 2.80
CA PRO A 26 12.24 -8.14 2.96
C PRO A 26 11.66 -8.81 1.72
N VAL A 27 10.96 -9.93 1.89
CA VAL A 27 10.23 -10.59 0.80
C VAL A 27 9.24 -9.58 0.22
N PRO A 28 9.34 -9.22 -1.07
CA PRO A 28 8.51 -8.17 -1.63
C PRO A 28 7.06 -8.64 -1.69
N LYS A 29 6.16 -7.90 -1.04
CA LYS A 29 4.72 -8.21 -1.06
C LYS A 29 4.15 -7.98 -2.46
N VAL A 30 3.33 -8.90 -2.97
CA VAL A 30 2.64 -8.73 -4.25
C VAL A 30 1.33 -7.95 -4.04
N LEU A 31 1.25 -6.76 -4.64
CA LEU A 31 0.08 -5.89 -4.58
C LEU A 31 -0.83 -6.06 -5.81
N PRO A 32 -2.15 -5.86 -5.66
CA PRO A 32 -3.08 -6.00 -6.77
C PRO A 32 -2.82 -4.96 -7.86
N ARG A 33 -2.84 -5.40 -9.12
CA ARG A 33 -2.70 -4.52 -10.30
C ARG A 33 -3.95 -3.68 -10.55
N TYR A 34 -5.12 -4.21 -10.23
CA TYR A 34 -6.40 -3.55 -10.44
C TYR A 34 -7.19 -3.40 -9.14
N LEU A 35 -7.82 -2.24 -8.98
CA LEU A 35 -8.72 -1.95 -7.87
C LEU A 35 -10.18 -2.04 -8.30
N LYS A 36 -11.04 -2.40 -7.34
CA LYS A 36 -12.49 -2.31 -7.53
C LYS A 36 -12.90 -0.85 -7.66
N MET A 37 -13.65 -0.56 -8.71
CA MET A 37 -14.17 0.78 -8.96
C MET A 37 -15.27 1.12 -7.95
N PRO A 38 -15.27 2.32 -7.33
CA PRO A 38 -16.37 2.75 -6.47
C PRO A 38 -17.70 2.74 -7.24
N PRO A 39 -18.84 2.47 -6.57
CA PRO A 39 -20.11 2.24 -7.26
C PRO A 39 -20.53 3.35 -8.22
N LEU A 40 -20.35 4.61 -7.83
CA LEU A 40 -20.73 5.76 -8.66
C LEU A 40 -19.86 5.87 -9.92
N PHE A 41 -18.54 5.75 -9.77
CA PHE A 41 -17.61 5.78 -10.90
C PHE A 41 -17.84 4.62 -11.86
N ARG A 42 -18.17 3.44 -11.32
CA ARG A 42 -18.52 2.26 -12.11
C ARG A 42 -19.71 2.55 -13.03
N MET A 43 -20.78 3.14 -12.51
CA MET A 43 -21.97 3.48 -13.32
C MET A 43 -21.65 4.46 -14.46
N ILE A 44 -20.75 5.41 -14.25
CA ILE A 44 -20.34 6.37 -15.28
C ILE A 44 -19.50 5.66 -16.34
N ALA A 45 -18.51 4.86 -15.91
CA ALA A 45 -17.64 4.12 -16.81
C ALA A 45 -18.41 3.09 -17.67
N GLU A 46 -19.38 2.37 -17.08
CA GLU A 46 -20.24 1.43 -17.81
C GLU A 46 -21.07 2.14 -18.91
N ARG A 47 -21.58 3.34 -18.64
CA ARG A 47 -22.31 4.13 -19.64
C ARG A 47 -21.40 4.54 -20.79
N ASP A 48 -20.19 4.99 -20.51
CA ASP A 48 -19.22 5.39 -21.53
C ASP A 48 -18.76 4.21 -22.40
N LEU A 49 -18.49 3.05 -21.77
CA LEU A 49 -18.12 1.83 -22.48
C LEU A 49 -19.26 1.34 -23.38
N LYS A 50 -20.50 1.39 -22.89
CA LYS A 50 -21.69 1.06 -23.67
C LYS A 50 -21.88 2.00 -24.86
N ALA A 51 -21.65 3.30 -24.67
CA ALA A 51 -21.69 4.28 -25.76
C ALA A 51 -20.62 4.01 -26.83
N LYS A 52 -19.44 3.52 -26.41
CA LYS A 52 -18.34 3.13 -27.30
C LYS A 52 -18.45 1.71 -27.87
N LYS A 53 -19.49 0.94 -27.50
CA LYS A 53 -19.71 -0.47 -27.88
C LYS A 53 -18.55 -1.41 -27.50
N ILE A 54 -17.88 -1.13 -26.38
CA ILE A 54 -16.80 -1.95 -25.84
C ILE A 54 -17.38 -2.80 -24.71
N ASP A 55 -17.31 -4.12 -24.85
CA ASP A 55 -17.76 -5.07 -23.83
C ASP A 55 -16.58 -5.45 -22.93
N ALA A 56 -16.27 -4.58 -21.97
CA ALA A 56 -15.20 -4.78 -21.00
C ALA A 56 -15.66 -4.33 -19.61
N GLU A 57 -15.22 -5.02 -18.56
CA GLU A 57 -15.49 -4.59 -17.20
C GLU A 57 -14.60 -3.39 -16.83
N PRO A 58 -15.17 -2.29 -16.29
CA PRO A 58 -14.39 -1.13 -15.89
C PRO A 58 -13.52 -1.46 -14.66
N LYS A 59 -12.21 -1.43 -14.85
CA LYS A 59 -11.21 -1.67 -13.79
C LYS A 59 -10.32 -0.44 -13.62
N PHE A 60 -9.96 -0.12 -12.38
CA PHE A 60 -8.96 0.93 -12.11
C PHE A 60 -7.57 0.32 -12.04
N GLN A 61 -6.62 0.87 -12.77
CA GLN A 61 -5.21 0.54 -12.59
C GLN A 61 -4.73 1.10 -11.24
N ALA A 62 -4.17 0.24 -10.40
CA ALA A 62 -3.60 0.66 -9.12
C ALA A 62 -2.26 1.36 -9.35
N VAL A 63 -2.08 2.53 -8.72
CA VAL A 63 -0.79 3.24 -8.68
C VAL A 63 -0.39 3.36 -7.22
N TYR A 64 0.75 2.77 -6.87
CA TYR A 64 1.29 2.80 -5.51
C TYR A 64 2.43 3.81 -5.42
N PRO A 65 2.52 4.61 -4.35
CA PRO A 65 3.66 5.50 -4.15
C PRO A 65 4.91 4.67 -3.88
N SER A 66 5.94 4.77 -4.75
CA SER A 66 7.19 4.07 -4.49
C SER A 66 7.83 4.65 -3.23
N ALA A 67 7.90 3.85 -2.18
CA ALA A 67 8.60 4.21 -0.97
C ALA A 67 9.97 3.54 -1.04
N TYR A 68 11.04 4.33 -0.87
CA TYR A 68 12.43 3.88 -0.87
C TYR A 68 12.70 2.70 0.09
N THR A 69 11.82 2.51 1.08
CA THR A 69 11.94 1.50 2.15
C THR A 69 10.91 0.37 2.05
N MET A 70 9.97 0.40 1.11
CA MET A 70 8.95 -0.66 1.03
C MET A 70 9.26 -1.65 -0.07
N ALA A 71 9.53 -2.89 0.31
CA ALA A 71 9.62 -4.01 -0.61
C ALA A 71 8.21 -4.49 -0.95
N TYR A 72 7.67 -3.96 -2.04
CA TYR A 72 6.48 -4.50 -2.69
C TYR A 72 6.66 -4.50 -4.21
N ARG A 73 5.96 -5.41 -4.89
CA ARG A 73 5.87 -5.48 -6.35
C ARG A 73 4.41 -5.50 -6.79
N ILE A 74 4.12 -4.98 -7.97
CA ILE A 74 2.78 -5.04 -8.56
C ILE A 74 2.63 -6.41 -9.24
N ALA A 75 1.48 -7.06 -9.06
CA ALA A 75 1.17 -8.33 -9.71
C ALA A 75 1.25 -8.23 -11.24
N GLU A 76 1.87 -9.22 -11.88
CA GLU A 76 1.88 -9.35 -13.34
C GLU A 76 0.54 -9.90 -13.89
N GLU A 77 0.40 -9.93 -15.22
CA GLU A 77 -0.83 -10.39 -15.86
C GLU A 77 -1.06 -11.89 -15.62
N GLY A 78 -2.02 -12.22 -14.74
CA GLY A 78 -2.34 -13.60 -14.35
C GLY A 78 -1.84 -14.00 -12.95
N GLU A 79 -1.12 -13.13 -12.25
CA GLU A 79 -0.65 -13.38 -10.89
C GLU A 79 -1.73 -13.01 -9.84
N THR A 80 -1.91 -13.86 -8.83
CA THR A 80 -2.80 -13.58 -7.69
C THR A 80 -2.07 -12.74 -6.64
N PRO A 81 -2.58 -11.57 -6.25
CA PRO A 81 -1.96 -10.73 -5.24
C PRO A 81 -2.03 -11.37 -3.86
N ASP A 82 -0.96 -11.22 -3.07
CA ASP A 82 -0.89 -11.77 -1.69
C ASP A 82 -1.68 -10.94 -0.68
N THR A 83 -2.09 -9.72 -1.05
CA THR A 83 -2.73 -8.76 -0.15
C THR A 83 -4.08 -8.32 -0.68
N GLU A 84 -5.12 -8.53 0.11
CA GLU A 84 -6.43 -7.90 -0.10
C GLU A 84 -6.41 -6.47 0.45
N LEU A 85 -6.71 -5.49 -0.39
CA LEU A 85 -6.86 -4.11 0.07
C LEU A 85 -8.22 -3.96 0.76
N PRO A 86 -8.30 -3.29 1.93
CA PRO A 86 -9.56 -3.07 2.62
C PRO A 86 -10.53 -2.29 1.72
N ASP A 87 -11.80 -2.69 1.74
CA ASP A 87 -12.85 -1.98 1.01
C ASP A 87 -12.89 -0.52 1.47
N ILE A 88 -12.96 0.42 0.51
CA ILE A 88 -12.97 1.86 0.77
C ILE A 88 -14.10 2.22 1.75
N LYS A 89 -15.19 1.46 1.72
CA LYS A 89 -16.29 1.58 2.69
C LYS A 89 -15.84 1.33 4.12
N SER A 90 -15.11 0.25 4.42
CA SER A 90 -14.68 -0.03 5.80
C SER A 90 -13.72 1.03 6.29
N TYR A 91 -12.74 1.41 5.47
CA TYR A 91 -11.73 2.42 5.83
C TYR A 91 -12.33 3.80 6.15
N LEU A 92 -13.29 4.26 5.34
CA LEU A 92 -13.99 5.51 5.60
C LEU A 92 -14.85 5.44 6.86
N THR A 93 -15.56 4.32 7.07
CA THR A 93 -16.44 4.16 8.23
C THR A 93 -15.65 4.16 9.54
N ASP A 94 -14.48 3.52 9.56
CA ASP A 94 -13.66 3.40 10.77
C ASP A 94 -13.03 4.74 11.17
N LYS A 95 -12.54 5.52 10.20
CA LYS A 95 -12.01 6.87 10.46
C LYS A 95 -13.11 7.86 10.87
N PHE A 96 -14.31 7.75 10.28
CA PHE A 96 -15.43 8.61 10.64
C PHE A 96 -15.92 8.32 12.07
N ARG A 97 -15.94 7.04 12.47
CA ARG A 97 -16.29 6.61 13.83
C ARG A 97 -15.26 7.03 14.88
N GLN A 98 -13.97 7.03 14.56
CA GLN A 98 -12.93 7.53 15.47
C GLN A 98 -13.10 9.02 15.83
N GLY A 99 -13.81 9.80 15.02
CA GLY A 99 -14.13 11.21 15.29
C GLY A 99 -15.39 11.45 16.14
N LEU A 100 -16.24 10.43 16.33
CA LEU A 100 -17.42 10.50 17.19
C LEU A 100 -17.03 10.04 18.59
N LYS A 101 -16.66 10.97 19.47
CA LYS A 101 -16.75 10.71 20.91
C LYS A 101 -18.22 10.60 21.25
N GLU A 102 -18.66 9.44 21.74
CA GLU A 102 -19.97 9.30 22.35
C GLU A 102 -20.07 10.33 23.49
N ILE A 103 -21.07 11.21 23.39
CA ILE A 103 -21.47 12.18 24.43
C ILE A 103 -22.63 11.57 25.20
#